data_AF-A0A4Y3JBE3-F1
#
_entry.id   AF-A0A4Y3JBE3-F1
#
_cell.length_a   1.000
_cell.length_b   1.000
_cell.length_c   1.000
_cell.angle_alpha   90.00
_cell.angle_beta   90.00
_cell.angle_gamma   90.00
#
_symmetry.space_group_name_H-M   'P 1'
#
loop_
_entity.id
_entity.type
_entity.pdbx_description
1 polymer ?
#
loop_
_entity_poly.entity_id
_entity_poly.type
_entity_poly.pdbx_seq_one_letter_code
_entity_poly.pdbx_strand_id
1 'polypeptide(L)'
;MSKKLLALSMVAYIGTKSVLAVPMTRSEYCEYRGWKLPENEDPSDPGYLIEYKDGGKANHPDHEGYISWSPKDIFEYSYQPDCVQNVVFGSEIHKDDNGVTASHNETVKTPEGEQLLEPGHFYDVLAGDHLIPIQFQLGPVKEVGVNGVTSEALLAIVLHRLRVLNAKFPCRENSLAITNLEQGFMWLEQRTRNRQKRGVEGLNIA
;
A
#
# COMPACT_ATOMS: atom_id res chain seq x y z
N MET A 1 -17.62 -26.30 -20.36
CA MET A 1 -17.91 -24.85 -20.43
C MET A 1 -17.11 -24.28 -21.59
N SER A 2 -17.71 -23.56 -22.56
CA SER A 2 -16.94 -22.96 -23.67
C SER A 2 -16.00 -21.88 -23.12
N LYS A 3 -14.79 -21.72 -23.68
CA LYS A 3 -13.83 -20.65 -23.30
C LYS A 3 -14.48 -19.26 -23.27
N LYS A 4 -15.43 -19.02 -24.18
CA LYS A 4 -16.20 -17.79 -24.28
C LYS A 4 -17.18 -17.60 -23.11
N LEU A 5 -17.74 -18.68 -22.58
CA LEU A 5 -18.66 -18.66 -21.45
C LEU A 5 -17.93 -18.40 -20.12
N LEU A 6 -16.71 -18.93 -19.97
CA LEU A 6 -15.90 -18.77 -18.75
C LEU A 6 -15.51 -17.30 -18.52
N ALA A 7 -15.04 -16.61 -19.57
CA ALA A 7 -14.66 -15.20 -19.51
C ALA A 7 -15.86 -14.30 -19.15
N LEU A 8 -17.05 -14.61 -19.68
CA LEU A 8 -18.29 -13.89 -19.40
C LEU A 8 -18.84 -14.16 -17.98
N SER A 9 -18.36 -15.20 -17.28
CA SER A 9 -18.80 -15.57 -15.93
C SER A 9 -17.85 -15.10 -14.82
N MET A 10 -16.76 -14.39 -15.15
CA MET A 10 -15.82 -13.90 -14.14
C MET A 10 -16.44 -12.76 -13.33
N VAL A 11 -16.32 -12.84 -12.00
CA VAL A 11 -16.77 -11.81 -11.06
C VAL A 11 -15.53 -11.25 -10.34
N ALA A 12 -15.50 -9.94 -10.13
CA ALA A 12 -14.39 -9.28 -9.47
C ALA A 12 -14.40 -9.55 -7.94
N TYR A 13 -13.26 -9.94 -7.40
CA TYR A 13 -13.01 -10.10 -5.96
C TYR A 13 -11.69 -9.43 -5.59
N ILE A 14 -11.63 -8.85 -4.39
CA ILE A 14 -10.43 -8.22 -3.82
C ILE A 14 -10.20 -8.86 -2.45
N GLY A 15 -8.95 -9.22 -2.17
CA GLY A 15 -8.55 -9.79 -0.87
C GLY A 15 -7.08 -9.47 -0.56
N THR A 16 -6.74 -9.49 0.71
CA THR A 16 -5.37 -9.30 1.23
C THR A 16 -4.77 -10.66 1.61
N LYS A 17 -3.46 -10.83 1.41
CA LYS A 17 -2.75 -12.09 1.71
C LYS A 17 -1.31 -11.81 2.16
N SER A 18 -0.85 -12.50 3.20
CA SER A 18 0.58 -12.55 3.57
C SER A 18 1.25 -13.79 3.01
N VAL A 19 2.44 -13.63 2.43
CA VAL A 19 3.15 -14.71 1.73
C VAL A 19 4.65 -14.68 2.00
N LEU A 20 5.29 -15.86 1.95
CA LEU A 20 6.72 -16.01 1.75
C LEU A 20 6.98 -16.20 0.25
N ALA A 21 8.09 -15.67 -0.27
CA ALA A 21 8.42 -15.86 -1.68
C ALA A 21 9.93 -16.00 -1.93
N VAL A 22 10.28 -16.78 -2.94
CA VAL A 22 11.65 -16.93 -3.44
C VAL A 22 11.65 -16.85 -4.98
N PRO A 23 12.59 -16.12 -5.61
CA PRO A 23 12.72 -16.11 -7.06
C PRO A 23 12.93 -17.52 -7.59
N MET A 24 12.13 -17.90 -8.59
CA MET A 24 12.16 -19.22 -9.21
C MET A 24 11.55 -19.15 -10.60
N THR A 25 12.27 -19.64 -11.60
CA THR A 25 11.76 -19.76 -12.98
C THR A 25 10.62 -20.77 -13.04
N ARG A 26 9.80 -20.71 -14.10
CA ARG A 26 8.70 -21.67 -14.28
C ARG A 26 9.21 -23.11 -14.38
N SER A 27 10.34 -23.36 -15.04
CA SER A 27 10.92 -24.71 -15.13
C SER A 27 11.36 -25.23 -13.76
N GLU A 28 12.07 -24.42 -12.97
CA GLU A 28 12.52 -24.79 -11.62
C GLU A 28 11.34 -25.11 -10.71
N TYR A 29 10.23 -24.36 -10.81
CA TYR A 29 9.02 -24.65 -10.04
C TYR A 29 8.37 -25.97 -10.46
N CYS A 30 8.28 -26.24 -11.77
CA CYS A 30 7.75 -27.51 -12.26
C CYS A 30 8.59 -28.69 -11.79
N GLU A 31 9.92 -28.58 -11.87
CA GLU A 31 10.86 -29.59 -11.37
C GLU A 31 10.71 -29.80 -9.87
N TYR A 32 10.62 -28.73 -9.08
CA TYR A 32 10.40 -28.78 -7.63
C TYR A 32 9.09 -29.50 -7.28
N ARG A 33 8.04 -29.31 -8.07
CA ARG A 33 6.74 -30.00 -7.92
C ARG A 33 6.71 -31.42 -8.48
N GLY A 34 7.77 -31.88 -9.14
CA GLY A 34 7.78 -33.15 -9.89
C GLY A 34 6.82 -33.15 -11.09
N TRP A 35 6.49 -31.97 -11.63
CA TRP A 35 5.59 -31.78 -12.76
C TRP A 35 6.36 -31.66 -14.08
N LYS A 36 5.73 -32.12 -15.17
CA LYS A 36 6.22 -31.84 -16.52
C LYS A 36 5.79 -30.44 -16.94
N LEU A 37 6.76 -29.62 -17.38
CA LEU A 37 6.47 -28.33 -17.97
C LEU A 37 5.60 -28.50 -19.24
N PRO A 38 4.47 -27.79 -19.38
CA PRO A 38 3.68 -27.82 -20.61
C PRO A 38 4.47 -27.27 -21.81
N GLU A 39 4.31 -27.87 -22.99
CA GLU A 39 5.05 -27.49 -24.21
C GLU A 39 4.82 -26.04 -24.68
N ASN A 40 3.71 -25.43 -24.25
CA ASN A 40 3.29 -24.08 -24.63
C ASN A 40 3.71 -22.99 -23.62
N GLU A 41 4.52 -23.33 -22.63
CA GLU A 41 5.00 -22.42 -21.60
C GLU A 41 6.51 -22.19 -21.77
N ASP A 42 6.96 -20.95 -21.59
CA ASP A 42 8.38 -20.65 -21.59
C ASP A 42 9.04 -21.19 -20.30
N PRO A 43 10.07 -22.05 -20.38
CA PRO A 43 10.79 -22.55 -19.20
C PRO A 43 11.51 -21.43 -18.44
N SER A 44 12.01 -20.43 -19.15
CA SER A 44 12.83 -19.35 -18.59
C SER A 44 12.01 -18.20 -17.99
N ASP A 45 10.68 -18.30 -18.02
CA ASP A 45 9.81 -17.26 -17.49
C ASP A 45 10.16 -16.94 -16.03
N PRO A 46 10.54 -15.69 -15.74
CA PRO A 46 10.90 -15.29 -14.39
C PRO A 46 9.64 -15.21 -13.52
N GLY A 47 9.77 -15.66 -12.29
CA GLY A 47 8.69 -15.61 -11.33
C GLY A 47 9.14 -15.95 -9.91
N TYR A 48 8.17 -16.27 -9.08
CA TYR A 48 8.37 -16.57 -7.67
C TYR A 48 7.58 -17.82 -7.28
N LEU A 49 8.21 -18.70 -6.51
CA LEU A 49 7.47 -19.63 -5.65
C LEU A 49 6.94 -18.83 -4.46
N ILE A 50 5.66 -18.98 -4.19
CA ILE A 50 4.93 -18.28 -3.14
C ILE A 50 4.37 -19.32 -2.17
N GLU A 51 4.57 -19.13 -0.87
CA GLU A 51 3.91 -19.88 0.21
C GLU A 51 2.97 -18.96 0.99
N TYR A 52 1.69 -19.30 1.07
CA TYR A 52 0.69 -18.48 1.78
C TYR A 52 0.74 -18.74 3.29
N LYS A 53 0.80 -17.67 4.08
CA LYS A 53 0.77 -17.73 5.54
C LYS A 53 -0.64 -17.76 6.12
N ASP A 54 -1.60 -17.12 5.45
CA ASP A 54 -2.93 -16.83 6.02
C ASP A 54 -4.04 -17.79 5.53
N GLY A 55 -3.76 -19.09 5.53
CA GLY A 55 -4.74 -20.14 5.27
C GLY A 55 -4.49 -20.99 4.02
N GLY A 56 -5.37 -21.98 3.82
CA GLY A 56 -5.21 -23.04 2.82
C GLY A 56 -4.45 -24.26 3.35
N LYS A 57 -4.81 -25.44 2.87
CA LYS A 57 -4.09 -26.68 3.20
C LYS A 57 -2.80 -26.76 2.39
N ALA A 58 -1.69 -27.15 3.02
CA ALA A 58 -0.44 -27.44 2.33
C ALA A 58 -0.66 -28.41 1.15
N ASN A 59 -0.03 -28.09 0.02
CA ASN A 59 -0.08 -28.89 -1.21
C ASN A 59 1.31 -29.43 -1.61
N HIS A 60 2.28 -29.34 -0.71
CA HIS A 60 3.65 -29.85 -0.84
C HIS A 60 4.13 -30.37 0.53
N PRO A 61 4.84 -31.51 0.61
CA PRO A 61 5.27 -32.09 1.90
C PRO A 61 6.26 -31.22 2.68
N ASP A 62 7.08 -30.43 1.98
CA ASP A 62 8.13 -29.60 2.60
C ASP A 62 7.68 -28.18 2.97
N HIS A 63 6.39 -27.87 2.85
CA HIS A 63 5.84 -26.54 3.16
C HIS A 63 4.68 -26.64 4.15
N GLU A 64 4.58 -25.68 5.05
CA GLU A 64 3.50 -25.59 6.03
C GLU A 64 2.23 -25.00 5.41
N GLY A 65 2.41 -24.06 4.48
CA GLY A 65 1.36 -23.38 3.74
C GLY A 65 1.08 -23.98 2.36
N TYR A 66 0.02 -23.49 1.71
CA TYR A 66 -0.20 -23.75 0.30
C TYR A 66 0.90 -23.06 -0.51
N ILE A 67 1.50 -23.75 -1.49
CA ILE A 67 2.45 -23.12 -2.42
C ILE A 67 1.88 -22.97 -3.83
N SER A 68 2.24 -21.86 -4.49
CA SER A 68 1.95 -21.58 -5.90
C SER A 68 3.13 -20.91 -6.59
N TRP A 69 3.09 -20.81 -7.91
CA TRP A 69 4.02 -19.99 -8.68
C TRP A 69 3.30 -18.79 -9.29
N SER A 70 3.94 -17.62 -9.27
CA SER A 70 3.44 -16.39 -9.90
C SER A 70 4.48 -15.81 -10.86
N PRO A 71 4.08 -15.33 -12.05
CA PRO A 71 4.95 -14.53 -12.90
C PRO A 71 5.50 -13.31 -12.17
N LYS A 72 6.73 -12.92 -12.51
CA LYS A 72 7.47 -11.82 -11.86
C LYS A 72 6.64 -10.53 -11.79
N ASP A 73 6.19 -10.03 -12.94
CA ASP A 73 5.49 -8.75 -13.01
C ASP A 73 4.16 -8.76 -12.23
N ILE A 74 3.47 -9.91 -12.20
CA ILE A 74 2.25 -10.08 -11.40
C ILE A 74 2.58 -10.10 -9.92
N PHE A 75 3.66 -10.78 -9.53
CA PHE A 75 4.08 -10.85 -8.13
C PHE A 75 4.51 -9.48 -7.61
N GLU A 76 5.42 -8.80 -8.31
CA GLU A 76 5.93 -7.47 -7.92
C GLU A 76 4.83 -6.40 -7.91
N TYR A 77 3.79 -6.56 -8.74
CA TYR A 77 2.61 -5.70 -8.68
C TYR A 77 1.69 -6.01 -7.49
N SER A 78 1.52 -7.30 -7.15
CA SER A 78 0.53 -7.76 -6.17
C SER A 78 1.06 -7.83 -4.74
N TYR A 79 2.38 -7.97 -4.58
CA TYR A 79 3.04 -8.18 -3.29
C TYR A 79 4.20 -7.22 -3.15
N GLN A 80 4.22 -6.50 -2.03
CA GLN A 80 5.35 -5.70 -1.61
C GLN A 80 6.11 -6.48 -0.54
N PRO A 81 7.46 -6.48 -0.56
CA PRO A 81 8.24 -7.10 0.50
C PRO A 81 7.75 -6.60 1.85
N ASP A 82 7.58 -7.52 2.81
CA ASP A 82 7.38 -7.13 4.19
C ASP A 82 8.58 -6.25 4.59
N CYS A 83 8.26 -5.06 5.07
CA CYS A 83 9.12 -3.91 5.32
C CYS A 83 10.32 -4.16 6.26
N VAL A 84 10.58 -5.41 6.68
CA VAL A 84 11.69 -5.76 7.56
C VAL A 84 13.05 -5.81 6.83
N GLN A 85 13.10 -5.72 5.49
CA GLN A 85 14.38 -5.59 4.76
C GLN A 85 14.83 -4.15 4.50
N ASN A 86 13.92 -3.17 4.58
CA ASN A 86 14.27 -1.76 4.54
C ASN A 86 14.10 -1.21 5.95
N VAL A 87 15.21 -1.08 6.70
CA VAL A 87 15.13 -0.43 8.01
C VAL A 87 14.91 1.06 7.75
N VAL A 88 13.66 1.48 7.90
CA VAL A 88 13.29 2.88 7.88
C VAL A 88 13.56 3.44 9.27
N PHE A 89 14.43 4.42 9.34
CA PHE A 89 14.67 5.18 10.57
C PHE A 89 13.83 6.45 10.53
N GLY A 90 13.23 6.77 11.66
CA GLY A 90 12.32 7.89 11.77
C GLY A 90 12.11 8.33 13.20
N SER A 91 11.50 9.50 13.35
CA SER A 91 11.12 10.07 14.64
C SER A 91 9.62 9.85 14.91
N GLU A 92 9.29 9.43 16.13
CA GLU A 92 7.90 9.33 16.58
C GLU A 92 7.26 10.73 16.60
N ILE A 93 6.12 10.87 15.91
CA ILE A 93 5.33 12.11 15.89
C ILE A 93 4.15 12.05 16.86
N HIS A 94 3.61 10.85 17.10
CA HIS A 94 2.48 10.65 18.00
C HIS A 94 2.41 9.19 18.46
N LYS A 95 1.98 8.99 19.70
CA LYS A 95 1.59 7.68 20.23
C LYS A 95 0.34 7.83 21.08
N ASP A 96 -0.65 6.98 20.83
CA ASP A 96 -1.88 6.97 21.61
C ASP A 96 -1.85 5.91 22.73
N ASP A 97 -2.85 5.96 23.61
CA ASP A 97 -3.00 5.03 24.74
C ASP A 97 -3.27 3.59 24.29
N ASN A 98 -3.65 3.36 23.03
CA ASN A 98 -3.87 2.04 22.45
C ASN A 98 -2.58 1.44 21.86
N GLY A 99 -1.45 2.16 21.96
CA GLY A 99 -0.17 1.74 21.41
C GLY A 99 -0.08 1.93 19.89
N VAL A 100 -0.96 2.73 19.29
CA VAL A 100 -0.84 3.15 17.90
C VAL A 100 0.18 4.28 17.84
N THR A 101 1.27 4.05 17.10
CA THR A 101 2.35 5.03 16.90
C THR A 101 2.34 5.53 15.47
N ALA A 102 2.46 6.84 15.28
CA ALA A 102 2.77 7.44 13.99
C ALA A 102 4.21 7.98 14.03
N SER A 103 4.97 7.75 12.96
CA SER A 103 6.38 8.15 12.83
C SER A 103 6.62 8.86 11.50
N HIS A 104 7.53 9.83 11.51
CA HIS A 104 8.06 10.46 10.31
C HIS A 104 9.33 9.72 9.87
N ASN A 105 9.36 9.29 8.61
CA ASN A 105 10.46 8.53 8.06
C ASN A 105 11.55 9.47 7.52
N GLU A 106 12.76 9.33 8.04
CA GLU A 106 13.90 10.21 7.75
C GLU A 106 14.90 9.54 6.81
N THR A 107 15.25 8.27 7.05
CA THR A 107 16.16 7.52 6.18
C THR A 107 15.63 6.14 5.86
N VAL A 108 15.98 5.64 4.67
CA VAL A 108 15.74 4.26 4.26
C VAL A 108 17.07 3.60 3.95
N LYS A 109 17.32 2.45 4.57
CA LYS A 109 18.45 1.60 4.20
C LYS A 109 18.04 0.67 3.08
N THR A 110 18.71 0.79 1.94
CA THR A 110 18.57 -0.08 0.78
C THR A 110 19.85 -0.90 0.60
N PRO A 111 19.85 -1.97 -0.22
CA PRO A 111 21.07 -2.69 -0.58
C PRO A 111 22.16 -1.81 -1.21
N GLU A 112 21.78 -0.66 -1.76
CA GLU A 112 22.65 0.30 -2.45
C GLU A 112 23.21 1.38 -1.49
N GLY A 113 22.73 1.41 -0.24
CA GLY A 113 23.15 2.36 0.78
C GLY A 113 21.99 2.99 1.53
N GLU A 114 22.32 3.89 2.46
CA GLU A 114 21.35 4.69 3.20
C GLU A 114 20.97 5.93 2.39
N GLN A 115 19.68 6.13 2.17
CA GLN A 115 19.13 7.27 1.45
C GLN A 115 18.27 8.13 2.38
N LEU A 116 18.46 9.45 2.31
CA LEU A 116 17.62 10.42 3.00
C LEU A 116 16.28 10.55 2.28
N LEU A 117 15.19 10.52 3.05
CA LEU A 117 13.84 10.74 2.56
C LEU A 117 13.48 12.23 2.66
N GLU A 118 12.68 12.70 1.71
CA GLU A 118 12.22 14.09 1.71
C GLU A 118 11.25 14.33 2.90
N PRO A 119 11.56 15.27 3.81
CA PRO A 119 10.72 15.55 4.96
C PRO A 119 9.30 15.95 4.53
N GLY A 120 8.30 15.46 5.26
CA GLY A 120 6.90 15.75 4.94
C GLY A 120 6.23 14.79 3.96
N HIS A 121 6.96 13.79 3.43
CA HIS A 121 6.43 12.90 2.39
C HIS A 121 6.21 11.45 2.82
N PHE A 122 6.96 10.97 3.81
CA PHE A 122 6.95 9.56 4.18
C PHE A 122 6.70 9.40 5.69
N TYR A 123 5.71 8.58 6.02
CA TYR A 123 5.28 8.30 7.38
C TYR A 123 4.85 6.85 7.50
N ASP A 124 4.96 6.31 8.71
CA ASP A 124 4.42 5.00 9.05
C ASP A 124 3.50 5.10 10.27
N VAL A 125 2.39 4.36 10.23
CA VAL A 125 1.52 4.14 11.39
C VAL A 125 1.63 2.68 11.80
N LEU A 126 2.15 2.43 13.00
CA LEU A 126 2.23 1.13 13.62
C LEU A 126 1.02 0.91 14.53
N ALA A 127 0.24 -0.15 14.28
CA ALA A 127 -0.91 -0.55 15.09
C ALA A 127 -0.81 -2.05 15.41
N GLY A 128 -0.19 -2.38 16.55
CA GLY A 128 0.19 -3.76 16.86
C GLY A 128 1.25 -4.26 15.87
N ASP A 129 0.96 -5.37 15.19
CA ASP A 129 1.84 -5.94 14.16
C ASP A 129 1.57 -5.36 12.75
N HIS A 130 0.64 -4.41 12.63
CA HIS A 130 0.32 -3.78 11.35
C HIS A 130 1.14 -2.52 11.13
N LEU A 131 1.95 -2.50 10.07
CA LEU A 131 2.56 -1.28 9.55
C LEU A 131 1.71 -0.71 8.41
N ILE A 132 1.32 0.55 8.53
CA ILE A 132 0.50 1.26 7.53
C ILE A 132 1.33 2.44 7.01
N PRO A 133 1.98 2.30 5.85
CA PRO A 133 2.73 3.39 5.26
C PRO A 133 1.79 4.45 4.69
N ILE A 134 2.12 5.72 4.93
CA ILE A 134 1.45 6.90 4.38
C ILE A 134 2.48 7.70 3.60
N GLN A 135 2.32 7.69 2.27
CA GLN A 135 3.15 8.45 1.34
C GLN A 135 2.37 9.64 0.78
N PHE A 136 2.77 10.86 1.13
CA PHE A 136 2.22 12.07 0.52
C PHE A 136 2.81 12.31 -0.86
N GLN A 137 2.03 12.99 -1.70
CA GLN A 137 2.44 13.44 -3.03
C GLN A 137 3.82 14.11 -2.98
N LEU A 138 4.79 13.55 -3.69
CA LEU A 138 6.15 14.06 -3.78
C LEU A 138 6.35 14.75 -5.13
N GLY A 139 6.55 16.07 -5.10
CA GLY A 139 6.74 16.90 -6.30
C GLY A 139 5.44 17.37 -6.96
N PRO A 140 5.52 18.33 -7.92
CA PRO A 140 4.36 18.94 -8.53
C PRO A 140 3.61 17.99 -9.47
N VAL A 141 2.29 17.84 -9.29
CA VAL A 141 1.47 16.86 -10.03
C VAL A 141 1.59 16.98 -11.56
N LYS A 142 1.80 18.18 -12.11
CA LYS A 142 1.95 18.36 -13.56
C LYS A 142 3.28 17.82 -14.11
N GLU A 143 4.28 17.67 -13.25
CA GLU A 143 5.61 17.20 -13.63
C GLU A 143 5.76 15.70 -13.40
N VAL A 144 5.29 15.20 -12.24
CA VAL A 144 5.53 13.81 -11.81
C VAL A 144 4.27 12.95 -11.75
N GLY A 145 3.11 13.50 -12.10
CA GLY A 145 1.82 12.83 -11.96
C GLY A 145 1.37 12.71 -10.50
N VAL A 146 0.30 11.93 -10.27
CA VAL A 146 -0.18 11.62 -8.92
C VAL A 146 0.56 10.39 -8.40
N ASN A 147 1.31 10.55 -7.32
CA ASN A 147 2.18 9.52 -6.75
C ASN A 147 2.05 9.35 -5.23
N GLY A 148 1.12 10.07 -4.59
CA GLY A 148 0.87 9.95 -3.16
C GLY A 148 -0.45 10.58 -2.74
N VAL A 149 -0.76 10.43 -1.45
CA VAL A 149 -1.96 11.03 -0.85
C VAL A 149 -1.80 12.55 -0.72
N THR A 150 -2.94 13.24 -0.69
CA THR A 150 -2.98 14.67 -0.35
C THR A 150 -3.48 14.87 1.07
N SER A 151 -3.14 16.01 1.67
CA SER A 151 -3.65 16.38 2.99
C SER A 151 -5.17 16.41 3.01
N GLU A 152 -5.80 16.89 1.93
CA GLU A 152 -7.24 16.93 1.75
C GLU A 152 -7.85 15.52 1.74
N ALA A 153 -7.23 14.55 1.07
CA ALA A 153 -7.73 13.18 1.02
C ALA A 153 -7.73 12.52 2.41
N LEU A 154 -6.65 12.66 3.18
CA LEU A 154 -6.58 12.14 4.54
C LEU A 154 -7.56 12.85 5.48
N LEU A 155 -7.66 14.18 5.41
CA LEU A 155 -8.63 14.94 6.18
C LEU A 155 -10.06 14.53 5.86
N ALA A 156 -10.39 14.26 4.59
CA ALA A 156 -11.72 13.78 4.20
C ALA A 156 -12.04 12.42 4.84
N ILE A 157 -11.07 11.50 4.89
CA ILE A 157 -11.23 10.19 5.55
C ILE A 157 -11.49 10.38 7.04
N VAL A 158 -10.67 11.20 7.73
CA VAL A 158 -10.81 11.47 9.17
C VAL A 158 -12.15 12.14 9.47
N LEU A 159 -12.54 13.14 8.68
CA LEU A 159 -13.81 13.85 8.82
C LEU A 159 -15.01 12.91 8.63
N HIS A 160 -14.97 12.06 7.60
CA HIS A 160 -16.00 11.06 7.37
C HIS A 160 -16.12 10.10 8.56
N ARG A 161 -14.99 9.56 9.05
CA ARG A 161 -14.98 8.65 10.21
C ARG A 161 -15.54 9.33 11.46
N LEU A 162 -15.14 10.56 11.76
CA LEU A 162 -15.65 11.32 12.90
C LEU A 162 -17.15 11.59 12.80
N ARG A 163 -17.67 11.91 11.60
CA ARG A 163 -19.12 12.07 11.39
C ARG A 163 -19.88 10.77 11.66
N VAL A 164 -19.39 9.63 11.19
CA VAL A 164 -19.98 8.31 11.48
C VAL A 164 -19.98 8.04 12.99
N LEU A 165 -18.86 8.30 13.67
CA LEU A 165 -18.75 8.12 15.11
C LEU A 165 -19.70 9.05 15.87
N ASN A 166 -19.77 10.34 15.51
CA ASN A 166 -20.64 11.31 16.16
C ASN A 166 -22.12 11.04 15.91
N ALA A 167 -22.49 10.48 14.75
CA ALA A 167 -23.86 10.06 14.49
C ALA A 167 -24.29 8.89 15.40
N LYS A 168 -23.36 7.97 15.70
CA LYS A 168 -23.62 6.82 16.57
C LYS A 168 -23.50 7.16 18.06
N PHE A 169 -22.55 8.00 18.41
CA PHE A 169 -22.22 8.41 19.78
C PHE A 169 -22.00 9.93 19.81
N PRO A 170 -23.10 10.71 19.86
CA PRO A 170 -23.01 12.16 19.80
C PRO A 170 -22.30 12.73 21.02
N CYS A 171 -21.28 13.56 20.81
CA CYS A 171 -20.68 14.37 21.87
C CYS A 171 -20.25 15.75 21.36
N ARG A 172 -20.02 16.66 22.32
CA ARG A 172 -19.63 18.04 22.03
C ARG A 172 -18.24 18.08 21.39
N GLU A 173 -17.31 17.29 21.90
CA GLU A 173 -15.92 17.21 21.47
C GLU A 173 -15.83 16.76 20.01
N ASN A 174 -16.57 15.71 19.63
CA ASN A 174 -16.66 15.25 18.26
C ASN A 174 -17.22 16.34 17.33
N SER A 175 -18.27 17.04 17.75
CA SER A 175 -18.88 18.12 16.96
C SER A 175 -17.91 19.29 16.74
N LEU A 176 -17.13 19.64 17.76
CA LEU A 176 -16.08 20.66 17.66
C LEU A 176 -14.92 20.20 16.77
N ALA A 177 -14.47 18.95 16.90
CA ALA A 177 -13.43 18.38 16.05
C ALA A 177 -13.84 18.39 14.57
N ILE A 178 -15.06 17.96 14.26
CA ILE A 178 -15.64 18.00 12.90
C ILE A 178 -15.59 19.43 12.34
N THR A 179 -16.08 20.41 13.11
CA THR A 179 -16.11 21.82 12.68
C THR A 179 -14.71 22.35 12.37
N ASN A 180 -13.73 22.09 13.25
CA ASN A 180 -12.37 22.59 13.07
C ASN A 180 -11.68 21.92 11.87
N LEU A 181 -11.89 20.62 11.66
CA LEU A 181 -11.36 19.91 10.51
C LEU A 181 -11.99 20.41 9.20
N GLU A 182 -13.30 20.71 9.19
CA GLU A 182 -13.97 21.32 8.04
C GLU A 182 -13.42 22.70 7.70
N GLN A 183 -13.14 23.53 8.71
CA GLN A 183 -12.49 24.82 8.50
C GLN A 183 -11.09 24.66 7.90
N GLY A 184 -10.28 23.74 8.45
CA GLY A 184 -8.97 23.41 7.90
C GLY A 184 -9.06 22.96 6.44
N PHE A 185 -9.97 22.03 6.14
CA PHE A 185 -10.24 21.54 4.79
C PHE A 185 -10.63 22.68 3.84
N MET A 186 -11.53 23.57 4.27
CA MET A 186 -11.93 24.75 3.48
C MET A 186 -10.73 25.65 3.12
N TRP A 187 -9.78 25.85 4.05
CA TRP A 187 -8.60 26.68 3.81
C TRP A 187 -7.62 26.05 2.81
N LEU A 188 -7.45 24.72 2.87
CA LEU A 188 -6.64 23.99 1.88
C LEU A 188 -7.24 24.10 0.48
N GLU A 189 -8.54 23.86 0.36
CA GLU A 189 -9.28 24.05 -0.89
C GLU A 189 -9.21 25.50 -1.40
N GLN A 190 -9.28 26.49 -0.51
CA GLN A 190 -9.13 27.89 -0.88
C GLN A 190 -7.74 28.20 -1.42
N ARG A 191 -6.69 27.63 -0.82
CA ARG A 191 -5.32 27.74 -1.34
C ARG A 191 -5.23 27.14 -2.74
N THR A 192 -5.80 25.96 -2.96
CA THR A 192 -5.85 25.29 -4.28
C THR A 192 -6.59 26.15 -5.31
N ARG A 193 -7.78 26.66 -4.98
CA ARG A 193 -8.53 27.60 -5.84
C ARG A 193 -7.76 28.88 -6.15
N ASN A 194 -7.04 29.44 -5.19
CA ASN A 194 -6.21 30.63 -5.41
C ASN A 194 -5.04 30.33 -6.36
N ARG A 195 -4.44 29.14 -6.27
CA ARG A 195 -3.38 28.69 -7.20
C ARG A 195 -3.94 28.48 -8.61
N GLN A 196 -5.12 27.88 -8.74
CA GLN A 196 -5.83 27.72 -10.01
C GLN A 196 -6.13 29.07 -10.67
N LYS A 197 -6.68 30.03 -9.92
CA LYS A 197 -6.97 31.39 -10.42
C LYS A 197 -5.74 32.12 -10.94
N ARG A 198 -4.57 31.82 -10.38
CA ARG A 198 -3.27 32.37 -10.80
C ARG A 198 -2.59 31.55 -11.91
N GLY A 199 -3.16 30.40 -12.31
CA GLY A 199 -2.58 29.49 -13.30
C GLY A 199 -1.38 28.67 -12.81
N VAL A 200 -1.09 28.67 -11.50
CA VAL A 200 0.12 28.05 -10.89
C VAL A 200 -0.14 26.75 -10.14
N GLU A 201 -1.34 26.17 -10.29
CA GLU A 201 -1.64 24.87 -9.70
C GLU A 201 -0.76 23.78 -10.33
N GLY A 202 -0.17 22.93 -9.49
CA GLY A 202 0.70 21.83 -9.93
C GLY A 202 2.08 22.25 -10.44
N LEU A 203 2.51 23.49 -10.17
CA LEU A 203 3.86 24.01 -10.48
C LEU A 203 4.55 24.46 -9.18
N ASN A 204 5.89 24.43 -9.15
CA ASN A 204 6.69 24.95 -8.02
C ASN A 204 6.84 26.48 -8.07
N ILE A 205 5.73 27.20 -8.26
CA ILE A 205 5.67 28.66 -8.34
C ILE A 205 4.66 29.14 -7.29
N ALA A 206 5.04 30.19 -6.55
CA ALA A 206 4.24 30.74 -5.44
C ALA A 206 2.96 31.44 -5.91
#